data_AF-A0A968JSL2-F1
#
_entry.id   AF-A0A968JSL2-F1
#
_cell.length_a   1.000
_cell.length_b   1.000
_cell.length_c   1.000
_cell.angle_alpha   90.00
_cell.angle_beta   90.00
_cell.angle_gamma   90.00
#
_symmetry.space_group_name_H-M   'P 1'
#
loop_
_entity.id
_entity.type
_entity.pdbx_description
1 polymer ?
#
loop_
_entity_poly.entity_id
_entity_poly.type
_entity_poly.pdbx_seq_one_letter_code
_entity_poly.pdbx_strand_id
1 'polypeptide(L)' 'MNDQVNSKFQMYKLLGGRSNVFVLFGKNATALIDTGPSRKVRHLDRMLKKRGIENIEYIILTHSHFDHCGNAAG' A
#
# COMPACT_ATOMS: atom_id res chain seq x y z
N MET A 1 2.36 -20.89 -11.43
CA MET A 1 3.26 -19.74 -11.47
C MET A 1 3.55 -19.33 -10.03
N ASN A 2 4.64 -19.84 -9.47
CA ASN A 2 5.12 -19.49 -8.14
C ASN A 2 6.46 -18.78 -8.33
N ASP A 3 6.43 -17.47 -8.46
CA ASP A 3 7.65 -16.66 -8.44
C ASP A 3 8.00 -16.39 -6.98
N GLN A 4 8.55 -17.38 -6.29
CA GLN A 4 9.26 -17.13 -5.04
C GLN A 4 10.63 -16.52 -5.39
N VAL A 5 10.62 -15.20 -5.60
CA VAL A 5 11.82 -14.38 -5.58
C VAL A 5 12.34 -14.42 -4.14
N ASN A 6 13.56 -14.90 -3.98
CA ASN A 6 14.34 -14.90 -2.75
C ASN A 6 14.47 -13.44 -2.25
N SER A 7 13.51 -12.96 -1.46
CA SER A 7 13.34 -11.52 -1.26
C SER A 7 13.31 -11.15 0.21
N LYS A 8 14.23 -10.25 0.57
CA LYS A 8 14.29 -9.55 1.87
C LYS A 8 13.02 -8.72 2.18
N PHE A 9 12.04 -8.74 1.27
CA PHE A 9 10.84 -7.93 1.31
C PHE A 9 9.64 -8.77 0.88
N GLN A 10 8.51 -8.60 1.57
CA GLN A 10 7.24 -9.22 1.19
C GLN A 10 6.28 -8.13 0.72
N MET A 11 5.55 -8.36 -0.38
CA MET A 11 4.64 -7.35 -0.94
C MET A 11 3.23 -7.90 -1.12
N TYR A 12 2.24 -7.10 -0.77
CA TYR A 12 0.83 -7.44 -0.93
C TYR A 12 0.05 -6.30 -1.59
N LYS A 13 -0.79 -6.64 -2.55
CA LYS A 13 -1.74 -5.68 -3.13
C LYS A 13 -2.93 -5.49 -2.18
N LEU A 14 -3.20 -4.24 -1.81
CA LEU A 14 -4.34 -3.83 -0.98
C LEU A 14 -5.53 -3.39 -1.83
N LEU A 15 -5.30 -2.53 -2.83
CA LEU A 15 -6.33 -2.02 -3.74
C LEU A 15 -5.96 -2.33 -5.20
N GLY A 16 -6.97 -2.57 -6.03
CA GLY A 16 -6.82 -2.77 -7.47
C GLY A 16 -7.68 -1.82 -8.32
N GLY A 17 -7.40 -1.79 -9.62
CA GLY A 17 -8.16 -1.05 -10.63
C GLY A 17 -7.32 0.06 -11.25
N ARG A 18 -7.91 1.26 -11.43
CA ARG A 18 -7.22 2.43 -12.01
C ARG A 18 -6.04 2.94 -11.18
N SER A 19 -6.08 2.74 -9.86
CA SER A 19 -4.97 3.01 -8.96
C SER A 19 -4.76 1.79 -8.06
N ASN A 20 -3.58 1.18 -8.17
CA ASN A 20 -3.17 0.06 -7.35
C ASN A 20 -2.48 0.58 -6.11
N VAL A 21 -2.78 -0.02 -4.96
CA VAL A 21 -2.11 0.29 -3.69
C VAL A 21 -1.50 -0.98 -3.16
N PHE A 22 -0.24 -0.91 -2.74
CA PHE A 22 0.51 -2.05 -2.22
C PHE A 22 1.06 -1.73 -0.83
N VAL A 23 1.25 -2.77 -0.03
CA VAL A 23 2.10 -2.72 1.16
C VAL A 23 3.34 -3.53 0.91
N LEU A 24 4.49 -2.97 1.28
CA LEU A 24 5.80 -3.60 1.24
C LEU A 24 6.32 -3.75 2.67
N PHE A 25 6.54 -4.98 3.09
CA PHE A 25 7.15 -5.32 4.37
C PHE A 25 8.65 -5.54 4.17
N GLY A 26 9.46 -4.69 4.77
CA GLY A 26 10.88 -4.93 4.97
C GLY A 26 11.15 -5.52 6.35
N LYS A 27 12.43 -5.78 6.64
CA LYS A 27 12.85 -6.36 7.93
C LYS A 27 12.49 -5.47 9.13
N ASN A 28 12.61 -4.15 8.99
CA ASN A 28 12.48 -3.17 10.08
C ASN A 28 11.47 -2.06 9.79
N ALA A 29 10.83 -2.07 8.63
CA ALA A 29 9.93 -1.01 8.21
C ALA A 29 8.91 -1.54 7.20
N THR A 30 7.73 -0.95 7.24
CA THR A 30 6.61 -1.16 6.34
C THR A 30 6.40 0.10 5.52
N ALA A 31 6.30 -0.06 4.22
CA ALA A 31 6.00 1.03 3.30
C ALA A 31 4.65 0.80 2.61
N LEU A 32 3.88 1.86 2.47
CA LEU A 32 2.69 1.89 1.63
C LEU A 32 3.06 2.51 0.28
N ILE A 33 2.85 1.77 -0.80
CA ILE A 33 3.08 2.24 -2.16
C ILE A 33 1.74 2.70 -2.74
N ASP A 34 1.67 4.00 -3.03
CA ASP A 34 0.47 4.77 -3.33
C ASP A 34 -0.60 4.70 -2.23
N THR A 35 -1.57 5.59 -2.29
CA THR A 35 -2.67 5.67 -1.31
C THR A 35 -4.05 5.61 -1.96
N GLY A 36 -4.09 5.59 -3.29
CA GLY A 36 -5.31 5.58 -4.08
C GLY A 36 -6.12 6.88 -3.94
N PRO A 37 -7.32 6.94 -4.53
CA PRO A 37 -8.17 8.13 -4.47
C PRO A 37 -8.84 8.28 -3.08
N SER A 38 -9.10 9.51 -2.64
CA SER A 38 -9.64 9.81 -1.30
C SER A 38 -10.93 9.05 -0.96
N ARG A 39 -11.80 8.85 -1.97
CA ARG A 39 -13.05 8.09 -1.83
C ARG A 39 -12.86 6.62 -1.42
N LYS A 40 -11.64 6.06 -1.53
CA LYS A 40 -11.32 4.68 -1.14
C LYS A 40 -10.70 4.56 0.26
N VAL A 41 -10.58 5.64 1.04
CA VAL A 41 -9.93 5.63 2.38
C VAL A 41 -10.45 4.53 3.31
N ARG A 42 -11.78 4.39 3.42
CA ARG A 42 -12.40 3.36 4.28
C ARG A 42 -12.10 1.94 3.81
N HIS A 43 -11.93 1.74 2.50
CA HIS A 43 -11.57 0.44 1.95
C HIS A 43 -10.10 0.13 2.22
N LEU A 44 -9.22 1.12 2.07
CA LEU A 44 -7.81 1.00 2.40
C LEU A 44 -7.61 0.65 3.89
N ASP A 45 -8.22 1.43 4.80
CA ASP A 45 -8.18 1.20 6.25
C ASP A 45 -8.64 -0.21 6.63
N ARG A 46 -9.78 -0.66 6.08
CA ARG A 46 -10.28 -2.03 6.28
C ARG A 46 -9.30 -3.09 5.79
N MET A 47 -8.60 -2.86 4.68
CA MET A 47 -7.65 -3.82 4.12
C MET A 47 -6.34 -3.90 4.92
N LEU A 48 -5.92 -2.78 5.51
CA LEU A 48 -4.80 -2.70 6.46
C LEU A 48 -5.15 -3.43 7.76
N LYS A 49 -6.30 -3.12 8.37
CA LYS A 49 -6.81 -3.78 9.59
C LYS A 49 -6.99 -5.28 9.41
N LYS A 50 -7.58 -5.72 8.30
CA LYS A 50 -7.75 -7.15 8.00
C LYS A 50 -6.42 -7.91 7.93
N ARG A 51 -5.31 -7.21 7.66
CA ARG A 51 -3.96 -7.78 7.59
C ARG A 51 -3.13 -7.56 8.85
N GLY A 52 -3.70 -6.95 9.90
CA GLY A 52 -2.97 -6.61 11.12
C GLY A 52 -1.87 -5.57 10.90
N ILE A 53 -2.01 -4.70 9.89
CA ILE A 53 -1.04 -3.63 9.62
C ILE A 53 -1.46 -2.41 10.45
N GLU A 54 -0.69 -2.14 11.49
CA GLU A 54 -0.98 -1.04 12.42
C GLU A 54 -0.07 0.17 12.20
N ASN A 55 1.14 -0.05 11.69
CA ASN A 55 2.13 1.01 11.47
C ASN A 55 2.65 0.98 10.02
N ILE A 56 2.84 2.17 9.46
CA ILE A 56 3.41 2.41 8.14
C ILE A 56 4.46 3.50 8.33
N GLU A 57 5.74 3.17 8.17
CA GLU A 57 6.84 4.11 8.37
C GLU A 57 7.08 4.99 7.14
N TYR A 58 6.71 4.50 5.96
CA TYR A 58 6.96 5.20 4.70
C TYR A 58 5.74 5.18 3.79
N ILE A 59 5.48 6.30 3.12
CA ILE A 59 4.58 6.37 1.97
C ILE A 59 5.42 6.66 0.74
N ILE A 60 5.36 5.77 -0.25
CA ILE A 60 6.06 5.90 -1.53
C ILE A 60 5.01 6.16 -2.60
N LEU A 61 5.07 7.32 -3.25
CA LEU A 61 4.12 7.70 -4.30
C LEU A 61 4.77 7.43 -5.67
N THR A 62 4.16 6.58 -6.48
CA THR A 62 4.72 6.18 -7.79
C THR A 62 4.62 7.31 -8.82
N HIS A 63 3.53 8.07 -8.79
CA HIS A 63 3.32 9.27 -9.57
C HIS A 63 2.27 10.17 -8.91
N SER A 64 2.44 11.48 -9.00
CA SER A 64 1.66 12.47 -8.23
C SER A 64 0.33 12.86 -8.90
N HIS A 65 -0.39 11.91 -9.50
CA HIS A 65 -1.77 12.16 -9.89
C HIS A 65 -2.71 11.99 -8.68
N PHE A 66 -3.79 12.77 -8.65
CA PHE A 66 -4.72 12.84 -7.52
C PHE A 66 -5.36 11.48 -7.18
N ASP A 67 -5.42 10.56 -8.14
CA ASP A 67 -5.97 9.22 -7.98
C ASP A 67 -5.00 8.23 -7.32
N HIS A 68 -3.73 8.60 -7.11
CA HIS A 68 -2.72 7.81 -6.42
C HIS A 68 -2.31 8.38 -5.04
N CYS A 69 -2.46 9.69 -4.83
CA CYS A 69 -2.01 10.39 -3.61
C CYS A 69 -3.16 10.88 -2.71
N GLY A 70 -4.40 10.50 -3.03
CA GLY A 70 -5.61 11.07 -2.42
C GLY A 70 -5.77 10.83 -0.91
N ASN A 71 -5.01 9.90 -0.32
CA ASN A 71 -5.00 9.66 1.13
C ASN A 71 -3.62 9.87 1.78
N ALA A 72 -2.67 10.53 1.11
CA ALA A 72 -1.30 10.67 1.63
C ALA A 72 -1.15 11.72 2.75
N ALA A 73 -2.14 12.61 2.94
CA ALA A 73 -2.09 13.71 3.91
C ALA A 73 -3.02 13.51 5.13
N GLY A 74 -3.65 12.34 5.26
CA GLY A 74 -4.69 12.05 6.25
C GLY A 74 -4.20 11.23 7.43
#